data_AF-A0A8S0G419-F1
#
_entry.id   AF-A0A8S0G419-F1
#
_cell.length_a   1.000
_cell.length_b   1.000
_cell.length_c   1.000
_cell.angle_alpha   90.00
_cell.angle_beta   90.00
_cell.angle_gamma   90.00
#
_symmetry.space_group_name_H-M   'P 1'
#
loop_
_entity.id
_entity.type
_entity.pdbx_description
1 polymer ?
#
loop_
_entity_poly.entity_id
_entity_poly.type
_entity_poly.pdbx_seq_one_letter_code
_entity_poly.pdbx_strand_id
1 'polypeptide(L)'
;MIVVEHDEDAIRAADHVIDIGPGAGVHGGEVVAEGPLEAIMAVPESLTGQYMSGKRKIEVPKKRVPANPEKVLKLTGARGNNLKDVTLTLPVGLFTCITGVSGSGKSTLINDTLFPIAQRQLNGATIAEPAPYRDIQGLEHFDKVIDIRPKPNWSYSAF
;
A
#
# COMPACT_ATOMS: atom_id res chain seq x y z
N MET A 1 -23.81 -9.00 10.98
CA MET A 1 -22.49 -9.28 10.37
C MET A 1 -21.46 -8.49 11.15
N ILE A 2 -20.34 -9.09 11.52
CA ILE A 2 -19.25 -8.39 12.22
C ILE A 2 -18.11 -8.23 11.22
N VAL A 3 -17.62 -7.01 11.06
CA VAL A 3 -16.55 -6.65 10.12
C VAL A 3 -15.54 -5.78 10.86
N VAL A 4 -14.25 -6.05 10.65
CA VAL A 4 -13.16 -5.16 11.08
C VAL A 4 -12.68 -4.44 9.83
N GLU A 5 -12.89 -3.12 9.78
CA GLU A 5 -12.61 -2.31 8.60
C GLU A 5 -12.09 -0.93 8.98
N HIS A 6 -11.44 -0.31 8.00
CA HIS A 6 -10.95 1.07 8.08
C HIS A 6 -11.40 1.92 6.88
N ASP A 7 -12.09 1.30 5.91
CA ASP A 7 -12.67 1.99 4.77
C ASP A 7 -13.83 2.90 5.20
N GLU A 8 -13.82 4.15 4.73
CA GLU A 8 -14.80 5.16 5.12
C GLU A 8 -16.21 4.80 4.62
N ASP A 9 -16.35 4.30 3.39
CA ASP A 9 -17.66 3.98 2.83
C ASP A 9 -18.29 2.78 3.57
N ALA A 10 -17.48 1.79 3.94
CA ALA A 10 -17.93 0.67 4.77
C ALA A 10 -18.40 1.13 6.16
N ILE A 11 -17.65 2.02 6.82
CA ILE A 11 -18.02 2.57 8.12
C ILE A 11 -19.31 3.41 8.01
N ARG A 12 -19.45 4.21 6.96
CA ARG A 12 -20.66 5.01 6.69
C ARG A 12 -21.90 4.18 6.43
N ALA A 13 -21.75 2.99 5.86
CA ALA A 13 -22.84 2.08 5.59
C ALA A 13 -23.21 1.18 6.78
N ALA A 14 -22.45 1.20 7.87
CA ALA A 14 -22.66 0.31 9.00
C ALA A 14 -23.90 0.71 9.81
N ASP A 15 -24.73 -0.28 10.16
CA ASP A 15 -25.86 -0.06 11.08
C ASP A 15 -25.40 0.29 12.50
N HIS A 16 -24.21 -0.21 12.89
CA HIS A 16 -23.65 -0.05 14.22
C HIS A 16 -22.11 -0.06 14.14
N VAL A 17 -21.47 0.89 14.82
CA VAL A 17 -20.01 1.07 14.84
C VAL A 17 -19.52 0.93 16.28
N ILE A 18 -18.39 0.23 16.45
CA ILE A 18 -17.66 0.14 17.71
C ILE A 18 -16.24 0.64 17.44
N ASP A 19 -15.84 1.73 18.11
CA ASP A 19 -14.51 2.31 18.00
C ASP A 19 -13.61 1.82 19.14
N ILE A 20 -12.53 1.13 18.79
CA ILE A 20 -11.54 0.61 19.73
C ILE A 20 -10.31 1.52 19.74
N GLY A 21 -9.86 1.92 20.92
CA GLY A 21 -8.75 2.84 21.08
C GLY A 21 -8.34 3.02 22.54
N PRO A 22 -7.81 4.20 22.94
CA PRO A 22 -7.52 5.40 22.12
C PRO A 22 -6.24 5.30 21.26
N GLY A 23 -5.41 4.29 21.48
CA GLY A 23 -4.16 4.03 20.75
C GLY A 23 -3.98 2.56 20.38
N ALA A 24 -2.78 2.20 19.92
CA ALA A 24 -2.43 0.83 19.58
C ALA A 24 -1.66 0.14 20.73
N GLY A 25 -1.71 -1.19 20.77
CA GLY A 25 -0.97 -2.00 21.75
C GLY A 25 -1.40 -1.72 23.19
N VAL A 26 -0.44 -1.45 24.08
CA VAL A 26 -0.70 -1.15 25.50
C VAL A 26 -1.48 0.13 25.75
N HIS A 27 -1.63 0.98 24.72
CA HIS A 27 -2.39 2.23 24.78
C HIS A 27 -3.81 2.08 24.18
N GLY A 28 -4.22 0.86 23.83
CA GLY A 28 -5.55 0.54 23.34
C GLY A 28 -6.27 -0.47 24.21
N GLY A 29 -7.27 -1.13 23.62
CA GLY A 29 -8.03 -2.20 24.29
C GLY A 29 -9.29 -1.72 25.01
N GLU A 30 -9.70 -0.48 24.78
CA GLU A 30 -10.90 0.11 25.34
C GLU A 30 -11.92 0.41 24.23
N VAL A 31 -13.22 0.28 24.55
CA VAL A 31 -14.30 0.79 23.71
C VAL A 31 -14.41 2.28 23.97
N VAL A 32 -13.95 3.09 23.01
CA VAL A 32 -13.95 4.55 23.10
C VAL A 32 -15.33 5.13 22.79
N ALA A 33 -16.00 4.55 21.80
CA ALA A 33 -17.35 4.91 21.40
C ALA A 33 -18.07 3.71 20.80
N GLU A 34 -19.39 3.65 20.98
CA GLU A 34 -20.24 2.59 20.44
C GLU A 34 -21.61 3.18 20.10
N GLY A 35 -22.18 2.82 18.95
CA GLY A 35 -23.47 3.32 18.50
C GLY A 35 -23.56 3.52 16.98
N PRO A 36 -24.60 4.22 16.50
CA PRO A 36 -24.64 4.69 15.11
C PRO A 36 -23.51 5.70 14.86
N LEU A 37 -23.15 5.92 13.59
CA LEU A 37 -22.00 6.75 13.22
C LEU A 37 -22.07 8.18 13.81
N GLU A 38 -23.26 8.75 13.95
CA GLU A 38 -23.48 10.07 14.56
C GLU A 38 -23.03 10.09 16.03
N ALA A 39 -23.25 8.99 16.77
CA ALA A 39 -22.79 8.86 18.15
C ALA A 39 -21.27 8.81 18.22
N ILE A 40 -20.62 8.08 17.30
CA ILE A 40 -19.16 8.01 17.21
C ILE A 40 -18.56 9.39 16.93
N MET A 41 -19.15 10.15 15.99
CA MET A 41 -18.70 11.52 15.65
C MET A 41 -18.91 12.54 16.78
N ALA A 42 -19.86 12.27 17.69
CA ALA A 42 -20.14 13.12 18.84
C ALA A 42 -19.10 12.96 19.96
N VAL A 43 -18.40 11.82 20.05
CA VAL A 43 -17.38 11.55 21.07
C VAL A 43 -16.04 12.20 20.68
N PRO A 44 -15.55 13.23 21.40
CA PRO A 44 -14.30 13.90 21.07
C PRO A 44 -13.08 13.00 21.12
N GLU A 45 -13.07 11.99 21.98
CA GLU A 45 -11.97 11.04 22.17
C GLU A 45 -11.86 10.02 21.03
N SER A 46 -12.94 9.80 20.27
CA SER A 46 -12.96 8.87 19.13
C SER A 46 -12.13 9.43 17.98
N LEU A 47 -10.99 8.80 17.69
CA LEU A 47 -10.17 9.18 16.54
C LEU A 47 -10.92 8.95 15.23
N THR A 48 -11.67 7.85 15.14
CA THR A 48 -12.56 7.54 14.03
C THR A 48 -13.60 8.66 13.85
N GLY A 49 -14.30 9.05 14.91
CA GLY A 49 -15.26 10.16 14.89
C GLY A 49 -14.65 11.50 14.45
N GLN A 50 -13.42 11.78 14.85
CA GLN A 50 -12.70 12.99 14.42
C GLN A 50 -12.39 13.00 12.91
N TYR A 51 -12.05 11.87 12.30
CA TYR A 51 -11.87 11.78 10.84
C TYR A 51 -13.21 11.81 10.09
N MET A 52 -14.21 11.06 10.56
CA MET A 52 -15.52 10.97 9.91
C MET A 52 -16.28 12.31 9.90
N SER A 53 -16.07 13.13 10.93
CA SER A 53 -16.62 14.50 11.03
C SER A 53 -15.77 15.57 10.32
N GLY A 54 -14.60 15.21 9.80
CA GLY A 54 -13.67 16.16 9.16
C GLY A 54 -12.91 17.07 10.11
N LYS A 55 -13.04 16.91 11.44
CA LYS A 55 -12.20 17.60 12.44
C LYS A 55 -10.72 17.29 12.22
N ARG A 56 -10.42 16.06 11.82
CA ARG A 56 -9.11 15.62 11.30
C ARG A 56 -9.23 15.23 9.83
N LYS A 57 -8.15 15.43 9.08
CA LYS A 57 -8.06 15.05 7.67
C LYS A 57 -6.62 14.75 7.30
N ILE A 58 -6.43 13.91 6.29
CA ILE A 58 -5.12 13.69 5.68
C ILE A 58 -4.84 14.89 4.77
N GLU A 59 -3.79 15.65 5.08
CA GLU A 59 -3.43 16.80 4.26
C GLU A 59 -2.84 16.37 2.91
N VAL A 60 -3.37 16.94 1.83
CA VAL A 60 -2.81 16.74 0.49
C VAL A 60 -1.72 17.80 0.26
N PRO A 61 -0.47 17.41 -0.06
CA PRO A 61 0.60 18.36 -0.33
C PRO A 61 0.23 19.34 -1.44
N LYS A 62 0.34 20.65 -1.16
CA LYS A 62 0.04 21.72 -2.13
C LYS A 62 1.02 21.79 -3.30
N LYS A 63 2.23 21.24 -3.12
CA LYS A 63 3.29 21.19 -4.14
C LYS A 63 3.74 19.75 -4.34
N ARG A 64 3.97 19.38 -5.60
CA ARG A 64 4.56 18.09 -5.98
C ARG A 64 6.04 18.29 -6.31
N VAL A 65 6.84 17.28 -6.04
CA VAL A 65 8.24 17.25 -6.50
C VAL A 65 8.21 17.05 -8.03
N PRO A 66 8.87 17.91 -8.82
CA PRO A 66 8.91 17.76 -10.27
C PRO A 66 9.76 16.54 -10.66
N ALA A 67 9.36 15.85 -11.72
CA ALA A 67 10.14 14.74 -12.27
C ALA A 67 11.44 15.25 -12.90
N ASN A 68 12.54 14.54 -12.68
CA ASN A 68 13.77 14.76 -13.45
C ASN A 68 13.74 13.87 -14.71
N PRO A 69 13.72 14.43 -15.93
CA PRO A 69 13.64 13.65 -17.16
C PRO A 69 14.88 12.77 -17.40
N GLU A 70 16.02 13.09 -16.78
CA GLU A 70 17.26 12.32 -16.89
C GLU A 70 17.34 11.13 -15.93
N LYS A 71 16.43 11.06 -14.95
CA LYS A 71 16.42 9.98 -13.95
C LYS A 71 15.13 9.18 -14.05
N VAL A 72 15.17 8.15 -14.87
CA VAL A 72 13.98 7.35 -15.21
C VAL A 72 14.35 5.87 -15.23
N LEU A 73 13.55 5.07 -14.53
CA LEU A 73 13.55 3.61 -14.66
C LEU A 73 12.52 3.21 -15.72
N LYS A 74 12.94 2.42 -16.70
CA LYS A 74 12.05 1.92 -17.76
C LYS A 74 12.12 0.41 -17.85
N LEU A 75 11.01 -0.25 -17.53
CA LEU A 75 10.79 -1.68 -17.73
C LEU A 75 9.95 -1.85 -18.99
N THR A 76 10.48 -2.54 -20.00
CA THR A 76 9.76 -2.76 -21.26
C THR A 76 9.38 -4.21 -21.44
N GLY A 77 8.18 -4.37 -22.00
CA GLY A 77 7.64 -5.65 -22.43
C GLY A 77 7.42 -6.67 -21.34
N ALA A 78 6.93 -6.22 -20.18
CA ALA A 78 6.46 -7.11 -19.12
C ALA A 78 5.25 -7.92 -19.62
N ARG A 79 5.34 -9.25 -19.54
CA ARG A 79 4.41 -10.22 -20.12
C ARG A 79 4.03 -11.35 -19.16
N GLY A 80 4.33 -11.19 -17.87
CA GLY A 80 3.87 -12.13 -16.83
C GLY A 80 2.35 -12.18 -16.72
N ASN A 81 1.79 -13.37 -16.50
CA ASN A 81 0.36 -13.61 -16.34
C ASN A 81 -0.49 -12.94 -17.44
N ASN A 82 -1.32 -11.96 -17.09
CA ASN A 82 -2.21 -11.26 -18.02
C ASN A 82 -1.63 -9.94 -18.57
N LEU A 83 -0.36 -9.63 -18.31
CA LEU A 83 0.29 -8.43 -18.85
C LEU A 83 0.48 -8.55 -20.37
N LYS A 84 0.01 -7.54 -21.10
CA LYS A 84 0.04 -7.47 -22.56
C LYS A 84 1.20 -6.62 -23.07
N ASP A 85 2.43 -7.12 -22.92
CA ASP A 85 3.66 -6.43 -23.37
C ASP A 85 3.80 -5.01 -22.77
N VAL A 86 3.55 -4.90 -21.47
CA VAL A 86 3.42 -3.61 -20.78
C VAL A 86 4.79 -2.92 -20.63
N THR A 87 4.82 -1.62 -20.90
CA THR A 87 5.96 -0.76 -20.59
C THR A 87 5.63 0.12 -19.38
N LEU A 88 6.45 0.00 -18.33
CA LEU A 88 6.39 0.83 -17.13
C LEU A 88 7.54 1.85 -17.18
N THR A 89 7.23 3.11 -16.89
CA THR A 89 8.20 4.20 -16.80
C THR A 89 8.03 4.89 -15.46
N LEU A 90 9.05 4.83 -14.60
CA LEU A 90 9.05 5.40 -13.25
C LEU A 90 10.06 6.55 -13.17
N PRO A 91 9.63 7.77 -12.85
CA PRO A 91 10.54 8.86 -12.49
C PRO A 91 11.19 8.57 -11.14
N VAL A 92 12.51 8.68 -11.07
CA VAL A 92 13.27 8.42 -9.83
C VAL A 92 13.06 9.57 -8.84
N GLY A 93 12.97 9.24 -7.56
CA GLY A 93 12.86 10.22 -6.47
C GLY A 93 11.45 10.76 -6.24
N LEU A 94 10.43 10.21 -6.91
CA LEU A 94 9.03 10.57 -6.71
C LEU A 94 8.26 9.50 -5.94
N PHE A 95 7.29 9.95 -5.13
CA PHE A 95 6.27 9.06 -4.56
C PHE A 95 5.30 8.66 -5.67
N THR A 96 5.43 7.42 -6.16
CA THR A 96 4.64 6.91 -7.30
C THR A 96 3.66 5.83 -6.83
N CYS A 97 2.38 6.03 -7.11
CA CYS A 97 1.35 5.02 -6.85
C CYS A 97 1.05 4.20 -8.11
N ILE A 98 1.00 2.88 -7.99
CA ILE A 98 0.55 1.97 -9.03
C ILE A 98 -0.88 1.56 -8.71
N THR A 99 -1.84 2.00 -9.51
CA THR A 99 -3.28 1.84 -9.24
C THR A 99 -3.99 1.04 -10.34
N GLY A 100 -5.24 0.65 -10.07
CA GLY A 100 -6.06 -0.16 -10.98
C GLY A 100 -6.93 -1.18 -10.25
N VAL A 101 -7.96 -1.69 -10.92
CA VAL A 101 -8.92 -2.67 -10.37
C VAL A 101 -8.27 -4.00 -9.99
N SER A 102 -8.94 -4.81 -9.16
CA SER A 102 -8.48 -6.17 -8.86
C SER A 102 -8.29 -6.98 -10.15
N GLY A 103 -7.22 -7.78 -10.22
CA GLY A 103 -6.88 -8.55 -11.43
C GLY A 103 -6.24 -7.76 -12.58
N SER A 104 -6.04 -6.44 -12.46
CA SER A 104 -5.45 -5.63 -13.54
C SER A 104 -3.96 -5.90 -13.84
N GLY A 105 -3.29 -6.74 -13.03
CA GLY A 105 -1.87 -7.09 -13.22
C GLY A 105 -0.86 -6.26 -12.41
N LYS A 106 -1.30 -5.40 -11.48
CA LYS A 106 -0.40 -4.57 -10.63
C LYS A 106 0.64 -5.41 -9.87
N SER A 107 0.19 -6.45 -9.17
CA SER A 107 1.07 -7.34 -8.41
C SER A 107 2.04 -8.06 -9.34
N THR A 108 1.60 -8.49 -10.51
CA THR A 108 2.49 -9.11 -11.49
C THR A 108 3.52 -8.14 -12.04
N LEU A 109 3.14 -6.90 -12.31
CA LEU A 109 4.06 -5.89 -12.79
C LEU A 109 5.10 -5.50 -11.73
N ILE A 110 4.68 -5.31 -10.48
CA ILE A 110 5.56 -4.81 -9.42
C ILE A 110 6.22 -5.94 -8.63
N ASN A 111 5.44 -6.86 -8.07
CA ASN A 111 5.92 -7.90 -7.16
C ASN A 111 6.54 -9.09 -7.88
N ASP A 112 5.99 -9.50 -9.03
CA ASP A 112 6.46 -10.68 -9.75
C ASP A 112 7.48 -10.33 -10.85
N THR A 113 7.51 -9.07 -11.32
CA THR A 113 8.42 -8.64 -12.39
C THR A 113 9.47 -7.64 -11.87
N LEU A 114 9.08 -6.40 -11.55
CA LEU A 114 10.05 -5.35 -11.23
C LEU A 114 10.87 -5.65 -9.97
N PHE A 115 10.23 -6.09 -8.89
CA PHE A 115 10.90 -6.32 -7.62
C PHE A 115 11.96 -7.43 -7.71
N PRO A 116 11.69 -8.63 -8.27
CA PRO A 116 12.72 -9.66 -8.47
C PRO A 116 13.87 -9.20 -9.36
N ILE A 117 13.59 -8.42 -10.42
CA ILE A 117 14.65 -7.83 -11.27
C ILE A 117 15.57 -6.94 -10.42
N ALA A 118 14.99 -5.99 -9.68
CA ALA A 118 15.75 -5.08 -8.83
C ALA A 118 16.46 -5.82 -7.69
N GLN A 119 15.85 -6.85 -7.11
CA GLN A 119 16.44 -7.62 -6.02
C GLN A 119 17.66 -8.43 -6.50
N ARG A 120 17.63 -8.96 -7.72
CA ARG A 120 18.78 -9.60 -8.36
C ARG A 120 19.90 -8.60 -8.62
N GLN A 121 19.59 -7.50 -9.30
CA GLN A 121 20.62 -6.57 -9.79
C GLN A 121 21.20 -5.64 -8.71
N LEU A 122 20.38 -5.21 -7.74
CA LEU A 122 20.80 -4.25 -6.71
C LEU A 122 21.21 -4.93 -5.40
N ASN A 123 20.54 -6.04 -5.04
CA ASN A 123 20.77 -6.70 -3.75
C ASN A 123 21.52 -8.04 -3.88
N GLY A 124 21.85 -8.50 -5.09
CA GLY A 124 22.57 -9.74 -5.34
C GLY A 124 21.78 -11.02 -5.02
N ALA A 125 20.45 -10.97 -5.02
CA ALA A 125 19.64 -12.16 -4.74
C ALA A 125 19.78 -13.21 -5.85
N THR A 126 19.90 -14.49 -5.48
CA THR A 126 20.07 -15.59 -6.45
C THR A 126 18.76 -16.30 -6.78
N ILE A 127 17.78 -16.31 -5.86
CA ILE A 127 16.56 -17.13 -5.96
C ILE A 127 15.39 -16.40 -6.64
N ALA A 128 15.43 -15.07 -6.73
CA ALA A 128 14.28 -14.27 -7.18
C ALA A 128 14.07 -14.31 -8.70
N GLU A 129 13.27 -15.24 -9.23
CA GLU A 129 12.96 -15.29 -10.68
C GLU A 129 11.90 -14.25 -11.09
N PRO A 130 12.24 -13.30 -11.97
CA PRO A 130 11.26 -12.35 -12.48
C PRO A 130 10.37 -13.00 -13.54
N ALA A 131 9.10 -12.62 -13.57
CA ALA A 131 8.20 -12.95 -14.66
C ALA A 131 8.72 -12.37 -16.01
N PRO A 132 8.31 -12.93 -17.16
CA PRO A 132 8.85 -12.55 -18.47
C PRO A 132 8.79 -11.05 -18.75
N TYR A 133 9.91 -10.48 -19.19
CA TYR A 133 10.04 -9.09 -19.64
C TYR A 133 11.07 -9.00 -20.78
N ARG A 134 11.12 -7.87 -21.50
CA ARG A 134 12.05 -7.67 -22.62
C ARG A 134 13.35 -6.99 -22.18
N ASP A 135 13.25 -5.85 -21.50
CA ASP A 135 14.43 -5.06 -21.11
C ASP A 135 14.13 -4.18 -19.89
N ILE A 136 15.17 -3.81 -19.14
CA ILE A 136 15.10 -2.84 -18.05
C ILE A 136 16.29 -1.87 -18.10
N GLN A 137 16.01 -0.58 -17.94
CA GLN A 137 16.99 0.51 -17.99
C GLN A 137 16.78 1.47 -16.82
N GLY A 138 17.83 2.15 -16.37
CA GLY A 138 17.75 3.14 -15.28
C GLY A 138 17.84 2.55 -13.87
N LEU A 139 18.23 1.27 -13.73
CA LEU A 139 18.47 0.66 -12.42
C LEU A 139 19.72 1.22 -11.74
N GLU A 140 20.67 1.74 -12.52
CA GLU A 140 21.87 2.45 -12.07
C GLU A 140 21.58 3.71 -11.25
N HIS A 141 20.34 4.20 -11.24
CA HIS A 141 19.90 5.30 -10.39
C HIS A 141 19.56 4.86 -8.95
N PHE A 142 19.65 3.57 -8.63
CA PHE A 142 19.28 3.00 -7.34
C PHE A 142 20.41 2.15 -6.76
N ASP A 143 20.61 2.25 -5.44
CA ASP A 143 21.62 1.42 -4.76
C ASP A 143 21.02 0.12 -4.20
N LYS A 144 19.72 0.11 -3.90
CA LYS A 144 19.03 -0.99 -3.21
C LYS A 144 17.54 -0.97 -3.50
N VAL A 145 16.91 -2.15 -3.48
CA VAL A 145 15.45 -2.30 -3.40
C VAL A 145 15.03 -2.85 -2.04
N ILE A 146 13.97 -2.29 -1.46
CA ILE A 146 13.40 -2.74 -0.19
C ILE A 146 11.90 -2.94 -0.40
N ASP A 147 11.42 -4.10 0.01
CA ASP A 147 10.00 -4.42 0.04
C ASP A 147 9.51 -4.40 1.49
N ILE A 148 8.47 -3.60 1.72
CA ILE A 148 7.86 -3.40 3.03
C ILE A 148 6.45 -4.01 2.96
N ARG A 149 6.38 -5.33 3.16
CA ARG A 149 5.13 -6.06 3.32
C ARG A 149 5.04 -6.66 4.73
N PRO A 150 3.86 -6.67 5.37
CA PRO A 150 3.66 -7.44 6.58
C PRO A 150 3.97 -8.92 6.30
N LYS A 151 4.91 -9.52 7.04
CA LYS A 151 5.08 -10.98 7.01
C LYS A 151 3.99 -11.60 7.90
N PRO A 152 3.29 -12.65 7.44
CA PRO A 152 2.42 -13.39 8.33
C PRO A 152 3.27 -14.09 9.39
N ASN A 153 3.10 -13.71 10.67
CA ASN A 153 3.81 -14.30 11.81
C ASN A 153 3.16 -15.61 12.29
N TRP A 154 2.72 -16.48 11.37
CA TRP A 154 2.14 -17.77 11.74
C TRP A 154 3.22 -18.82 11.96
N SER A 155 3.97 -18.71 13.06
CA SER A 155 4.63 -19.87 13.68
C SER A 155 3.67 -20.45 14.71
N TYR A 156 2.80 -21.39 14.29
CA TYR A 156 2.24 -22.34 15.26
C TYR A 156 3.39 -23.24 15.69
N SER A 157 3.97 -22.97 16.86
CA SER A 157 4.50 -24.02 17.72
C SER A 157 3.30 -24.85 18.18
N ALA A 158 3.02 -25.94 17.47
CA ALA A 158 2.13 -26.98 17.96
C ALA A 158 2.79 -27.64 19.17
N PHE A 159 2.18 -27.48 20.33
CA PHE A 159 2.21 -28.50 21.38
C PHE A 159 1.11 -29.52 21.06
#